data_AF-A0A947CMQ7-F1
#
_entry.id   AF-A0A947CMQ7-F1
#
_cell.length_a   1.000
_cell.length_b   1.000
_cell.length_c   1.000
_cell.angle_alpha   90.00
_cell.angle_beta   90.00
_cell.angle_gamma   90.00
#
_symmetry.space_group_name_H-M   'P 1'
#
loop_
_entity.id
_entity.type
_entity.pdbx_description
1 polymer ?
#
loop_
_entity_poly.entity_id
_entity_poly.type
_entity_poly.pdbx_seq_one_letter_code
_entity_poly.pdbx_strand_id
1 'polypeptide(L)'
;KEGIKLDPGAHVIFHKTIEIYTVQKQWPKTIEALAALAETEKDGKRRAKYSYAAAVIARDEMRDRDLALEKFSLTLDDDPDNAKAFEAIDKLLAVGDDYKALARAYRQMIRRVGQDAPSGRLIRLWSRLGEICAEHLDDTESAMAAYEVAVSLDPDNPRHHEQLVNLYLEQGEERRKDAIHELHVLISHEPDRAELYHALFGLYEQEGDSDRLYCVAQALVLLGAASPAQKALYKAMRPTQFQLAKRRLTEDLWREAVSHTKENRHLSAIFSSVVGALAATTARPASAYNLGQDARADLESDGRTITKVVKYGTDVLGLELKPALYINQSGDEHIHVANTAEHGRLVPSVMVGGANLSKKDQRELAFEVGKRLAYFKPERYVNYAMQGLPRLQQAYAAVLAATGAPGAEKADNEARRMADTLRTSVPGPVLEQVGAVARKLNADPNNGVLVGWRTATDLTANRVGFILCNDLEVAAKMVATESSPFTTLSAKDRLRDLIAYSASEEYFQVRKHLGFSIAEQGA
;
A
#
# COMPACT_ATOMS: atom_id res chain seq x y z
N LYS A 1 4.69 3.57 -66.90
CA LYS A 1 4.30 3.03 -65.58
C LYS A 1 4.69 1.54 -65.37
N GLU A 2 5.47 0.88 -66.25
CA GLU A 2 5.84 -0.55 -66.03
C GLU A 2 7.36 -0.85 -65.93
N GLY A 3 8.26 0.11 -66.16
CA GLY A 3 9.71 -0.13 -66.12
C GLY A 3 10.39 -0.04 -64.73
N ILE A 4 9.65 0.20 -63.65
CA ILE A 4 10.21 0.60 -62.35
C ILE A 4 10.31 -0.57 -61.35
N LYS A 5 9.68 -1.72 -61.63
CA LYS A 5 9.52 -2.78 -60.63
C LYS A 5 10.78 -3.60 -60.31
N LEU A 6 11.90 -3.45 -61.02
CA LEU A 6 13.09 -4.31 -60.83
C LEU A 6 14.46 -3.62 -61.00
N ASP A 7 14.57 -2.29 -60.96
CA ASP A 7 15.85 -1.58 -61.11
C ASP A 7 16.29 -0.90 -59.78
N PRO A 8 17.46 -1.22 -59.22
CA PRO A 8 18.09 -0.46 -58.12
C PRO A 8 18.17 1.06 -58.35
N GLY A 9 18.10 1.54 -59.60
CA GLY A 9 18.03 2.96 -59.96
C GLY A 9 16.65 3.63 -59.75
N ALA A 10 15.58 2.86 -59.55
CA ALA A 10 14.22 3.37 -59.36
C ALA A 10 14.08 4.32 -58.16
N HIS A 11 14.74 3.98 -57.05
CA HIS A 11 14.72 4.76 -55.80
C HIS A 11 15.30 6.16 -56.01
N VAL A 12 16.41 6.27 -56.77
CA VAL A 12 17.05 7.54 -57.12
C VAL A 12 16.15 8.41 -58.00
N ILE A 13 15.40 7.78 -58.92
CA ILE A 13 14.44 8.48 -59.79
C ILE A 13 13.29 9.06 -58.96
N PHE A 14 12.75 8.29 -57.99
CA PHE A 14 11.70 8.79 -57.11
C PHE A 14 12.17 9.96 -56.23
N HIS A 15 13.37 9.89 -55.63
CA HIS A 15 13.91 11.00 -54.85
C HIS A 15 14.06 12.28 -55.67
N LYS A 16 14.62 12.19 -56.89
CA LYS A 16 14.73 13.34 -57.80
C LYS A 16 13.37 13.88 -58.22
N THR A 17 12.40 13.00 -58.45
CA THR A 17 11.03 13.39 -58.83
C THR A 17 10.31 14.09 -57.68
N ILE A 18 10.45 13.60 -56.44
CA ILE A 18 9.94 14.22 -55.22
C ILE A 18 10.54 15.62 -55.04
N GLU A 19 11.85 15.77 -55.23
CA GLU A 19 12.53 17.07 -55.14
C GLU A 19 11.98 18.07 -56.17
N ILE A 20 11.88 17.66 -57.44
CA ILE A 20 11.34 18.52 -58.51
C ILE A 20 9.89 18.92 -58.21
N TYR A 21 9.02 17.98 -57.84
CA TYR A 21 7.62 18.28 -57.54
C TYR A 21 7.46 19.15 -56.29
N THR A 22 8.31 18.98 -55.29
CA THR A 22 8.36 19.82 -54.08
C THR A 22 8.75 21.25 -54.43
N VAL A 23 9.82 21.45 -55.23
CA VAL A 23 10.24 22.79 -55.69
C VAL A 23 9.15 23.47 -56.52
N GLN A 24 8.45 22.70 -57.36
CA GLN A 24 7.35 23.20 -58.17
C GLN A 24 6.02 23.32 -57.42
N LYS A 25 6.00 23.03 -56.11
CA LYS A 25 4.79 23.01 -55.26
C LYS A 25 3.65 22.14 -55.80
N GLN A 26 3.98 21.08 -56.53
CA GLN A 26 3.02 20.10 -57.05
C GLN A 26 2.71 19.05 -55.97
N TRP A 27 2.11 19.50 -54.86
CA TRP A 27 1.92 18.71 -53.65
C TRP A 27 1.21 17.35 -53.85
N PRO A 28 0.12 17.26 -54.65
CA PRO A 28 -0.52 15.96 -54.90
C PRO A 28 0.42 14.96 -55.58
N LYS A 29 1.21 15.42 -56.56
CA LYS A 29 2.18 14.55 -57.24
C LYS A 29 3.36 14.18 -56.35
N THR A 30 3.77 15.08 -55.44
CA THR A 30 4.77 14.76 -54.43
C THR A 30 4.28 13.64 -53.50
N ILE A 31 3.03 13.72 -53.03
CA ILE A 31 2.41 12.66 -52.19
C ILE A 31 2.29 11.34 -52.96
N GLU A 32 1.85 11.37 -54.22
CA GLU A 32 1.80 10.16 -55.08
C GLU A 32 3.18 9.53 -55.27
N ALA A 33 4.23 10.33 -55.50
CA ALA A 33 5.60 9.85 -55.64
C ALA A 33 6.15 9.27 -54.32
N LEU A 34 5.84 9.89 -53.18
CA LEU A 34 6.18 9.37 -51.85
C LEU A 34 5.46 8.04 -51.55
N ALA A 35 4.19 7.91 -51.92
CA ALA A 35 3.42 6.67 -51.76
C ALA A 35 4.00 5.54 -52.64
N ALA A 36 4.32 5.83 -53.90
CA ALA A 36 4.96 4.86 -54.79
C ALA A 36 6.34 4.41 -54.26
N LEU A 37 7.10 5.34 -53.67
CA LEU A 37 8.38 5.02 -53.04
C LEU A 37 8.20 4.12 -51.81
N ALA A 38 7.18 4.41 -50.98
CA ALA A 38 6.82 3.61 -49.82
C ALA A 38 6.45 2.16 -50.20
N GLU A 39 5.67 1.96 -51.27
CA GLU A 39 5.30 0.62 -51.76
C GLU A 39 6.51 -0.23 -52.19
N THR A 40 7.59 0.41 -52.65
CA THR A 40 8.82 -0.29 -53.04
C THR A 40 9.78 -0.55 -51.88
N GLU A 41 9.56 0.07 -50.72
CA GLU A 41 10.43 -0.02 -49.55
C GLU A 41 10.04 -1.20 -48.66
N LYS A 42 11.03 -2.06 -48.36
CA LYS A 42 10.82 -3.26 -47.55
C LYS A 42 10.97 -2.96 -46.05
N ASP A 43 11.85 -2.03 -45.69
CA ASP A 43 12.07 -1.65 -44.30
C ASP A 43 10.92 -0.78 -43.78
N GLY A 44 10.21 -1.27 -42.76
CA GLY A 44 9.03 -0.59 -42.20
C GLY A 44 9.35 0.83 -41.70
N LYS A 45 10.48 1.03 -41.03
CA LYS A 45 10.87 2.36 -40.52
C LYS A 45 11.18 3.35 -41.62
N ARG A 46 11.79 2.91 -42.73
CA ARG A 46 11.99 3.75 -43.92
C ARG A 46 10.67 4.02 -44.64
N ARG A 47 9.82 3.02 -44.78
CA ARG A 47 8.48 3.17 -45.36
C ARG A 47 7.64 4.20 -44.59
N ALA A 48 7.66 4.12 -43.26
CA ALA A 48 7.00 5.07 -42.36
C ALA A 48 7.48 6.52 -42.56
N LYS A 49 8.78 6.75 -42.85
CA LYS A 49 9.31 8.10 -43.13
C LYS A 49 8.71 8.74 -44.38
N TYR A 50 8.47 7.95 -45.44
CA TYR A 50 7.83 8.46 -46.65
C TYR A 50 6.35 8.80 -46.41
N SER A 51 5.62 7.91 -45.73
CA SER A 51 4.24 8.17 -45.31
C SER A 51 4.14 9.40 -44.40
N TYR A 52 5.12 9.60 -43.50
CA TYR A 52 5.16 10.75 -42.60
C TYR A 52 5.39 12.05 -43.36
N ALA A 53 6.33 12.06 -44.32
CA ALA A 53 6.56 13.22 -45.17
C ALA A 53 5.31 13.59 -45.98
N ALA A 54 4.61 12.60 -46.53
CA ALA A 54 3.35 12.80 -47.23
C ALA A 54 2.27 13.40 -46.30
N ALA A 55 2.18 12.92 -45.07
CA ALA A 55 1.25 13.43 -44.07
C ALA A 55 1.52 14.88 -43.67
N VAL A 56 2.80 15.26 -43.51
CA VAL A 56 3.20 16.64 -43.22
C VAL A 56 2.85 17.58 -44.37
N ILE A 57 3.11 17.18 -45.62
CA ILE A 57 2.72 17.98 -46.80
C ILE A 57 1.20 18.16 -46.87
N ALA A 58 0.44 17.08 -46.67
CA ALA A 58 -1.02 17.13 -46.64
C ALA A 58 -1.53 18.11 -45.56
N ARG A 59 -0.94 18.07 -44.36
CA ARG A 59 -1.30 18.92 -43.23
C ARG A 59 -0.94 20.40 -43.47
N ASP A 60 0.30 20.68 -43.82
CA ASP A 60 0.86 22.04 -43.78
C ASP A 60 0.63 22.81 -45.07
N GLU A 61 0.89 22.16 -46.22
CA GLU A 61 0.85 22.81 -47.54
C GLU A 61 -0.53 22.71 -48.18
N MET A 62 -1.19 21.55 -48.08
CA MET A 62 -2.51 21.33 -48.68
C MET A 62 -3.65 21.67 -47.71
N ARG A 63 -3.38 21.70 -46.40
CA ARG A 63 -4.41 21.82 -45.33
C ARG A 63 -5.54 20.80 -45.48
N ASP A 64 -5.22 19.64 -46.05
CA ASP A 64 -6.14 18.52 -46.25
C ASP A 64 -6.06 17.62 -45.01
N ARG A 65 -7.00 17.84 -44.09
CA ARG A 65 -7.05 17.16 -42.79
C ARG A 65 -7.23 15.65 -42.95
N ASP A 66 -8.13 15.21 -43.82
CA ASP A 66 -8.49 13.80 -43.95
C ASP A 66 -7.33 13.01 -44.57
N LEU A 67 -6.71 13.57 -45.62
CA LEU A 67 -5.52 12.98 -46.21
C LEU A 67 -4.34 12.94 -45.22
N ALA A 68 -4.15 14.00 -44.43
CA ALA A 68 -3.10 14.02 -43.41
C ALA A 68 -3.30 12.90 -42.37
N LEU A 69 -4.53 12.71 -41.87
CA LEU A 69 -4.87 11.66 -40.91
C LEU A 69 -4.66 10.26 -41.49
N GLU A 70 -5.06 10.03 -42.74
CA GLU A 70 -4.81 8.77 -43.44
C GLU A 70 -3.30 8.47 -43.51
N LYS A 71 -2.49 9.43 -43.94
CA LYS A 71 -1.04 9.24 -44.09
C LYS A 71 -0.31 9.11 -42.75
N PHE A 72 -0.70 9.85 -41.72
CA PHE A 72 -0.16 9.65 -40.37
C PHE A 72 -0.55 8.27 -39.80
N SER A 73 -1.76 7.78 -40.08
CA SER A 73 -2.17 6.43 -39.68
C SER A 73 -1.29 5.37 -40.34
N LEU A 74 -1.02 5.48 -41.65
CA LEU A 74 -0.11 4.58 -42.36
C LEU A 74 1.32 4.63 -41.81
N THR A 75 1.81 5.82 -41.40
CA THR A 75 3.09 5.93 -40.70
C THR A 75 3.12 5.06 -39.44
N LEU A 76 2.05 5.06 -38.65
CA LEU A 76 1.97 4.31 -37.39
C LEU A 76 1.73 2.81 -37.59
N ASP A 77 1.13 2.40 -38.71
CA ASP A 77 1.02 0.97 -39.07
C ASP A 77 2.40 0.35 -39.35
N ASP A 78 3.33 1.13 -39.90
CA ASP A 78 4.70 0.69 -40.21
C ASP A 78 5.71 0.95 -39.08
N ASP A 79 5.57 2.05 -38.35
CA ASP A 79 6.41 2.44 -37.22
C ASP A 79 5.54 2.98 -36.06
N PRO A 80 5.00 2.10 -35.22
CA PRO A 80 4.22 2.50 -34.05
C PRO A 80 4.99 3.41 -33.08
N ASP A 81 6.33 3.45 -33.12
CA ASP A 81 7.15 4.28 -32.23
C ASP A 81 7.29 5.72 -32.69
N ASN A 82 6.72 6.09 -33.84
CA ASN A 82 6.75 7.45 -34.33
C ASN A 82 5.81 8.38 -33.54
N ALA A 83 6.29 8.86 -32.40
CA ALA A 83 5.55 9.75 -31.50
C ALA A 83 5.00 11.00 -32.20
N LYS A 84 5.78 11.59 -33.13
CA LYS A 84 5.38 12.79 -33.87
C LYS A 84 4.15 12.56 -34.74
N ALA A 85 4.02 11.37 -35.33
CA ALA A 85 2.87 11.02 -36.16
C ALA A 85 1.60 10.93 -35.29
N PHE A 86 1.69 10.29 -34.13
CA PHE A 86 0.54 10.17 -33.22
C PHE A 86 0.16 11.50 -32.57
N GLU A 87 1.15 12.32 -32.17
CA GLU A 87 0.91 13.70 -31.69
C GLU A 87 0.21 14.56 -32.74
N ALA A 88 0.55 14.39 -34.03
CA ALA A 88 -0.12 15.10 -35.11
C ALA A 88 -1.57 14.62 -35.30
N ILE A 89 -1.85 13.32 -35.19
CA ILE A 89 -3.23 12.78 -35.22
C ILE A 89 -4.04 13.34 -34.05
N ASP A 90 -3.51 13.25 -32.82
CA ASP A 90 -4.18 13.74 -31.61
C ASP A 90 -4.55 15.22 -31.76
N LYS A 91 -3.58 16.06 -32.13
CA LYS A 91 -3.80 17.50 -32.32
C LYS A 91 -4.81 17.81 -33.43
N LEU A 92 -4.72 17.15 -34.58
CA LEU A 92 -5.64 17.40 -35.70
C LEU A 92 -7.08 17.01 -35.38
N LEU A 93 -7.27 15.93 -34.63
CA LEU A 93 -8.59 15.46 -34.23
C LEU A 93 -9.16 16.28 -33.08
N ALA A 94 -8.34 16.66 -32.09
CA ALA A 94 -8.74 17.50 -30.97
C ALA A 94 -9.12 18.92 -31.40
N VAL A 95 -8.34 19.58 -32.28
CA VAL A 95 -8.67 20.93 -32.81
C VAL A 95 -9.94 20.91 -33.66
N GLY A 96 -10.24 19.77 -34.27
CA GLY A 96 -11.42 19.60 -35.09
C GLY A 96 -12.63 19.06 -34.35
N ASP A 97 -12.60 19.01 -33.02
CA ASP A 97 -13.65 18.49 -32.11
C ASP A 97 -14.21 17.11 -32.50
N ASP A 98 -13.43 16.29 -33.22
CA ASP A 98 -13.85 14.93 -33.63
C ASP A 98 -13.36 13.90 -32.60
N TYR A 99 -13.95 13.97 -31.42
CA TYR A 99 -13.61 13.09 -30.29
C TYR A 99 -13.93 11.62 -30.58
N LYS A 100 -14.90 11.34 -31.47
CA LYS A 100 -15.20 9.97 -31.90
C LYS A 100 -14.06 9.38 -32.73
N ALA A 101 -13.52 10.14 -33.67
CA ALA A 101 -12.32 9.72 -34.40
C ALA A 101 -11.10 9.66 -33.49
N LEU A 102 -10.97 10.59 -32.53
CA LEU A 102 -9.86 10.59 -31.58
C LEU A 102 -9.84 9.33 -30.72
N ALA A 103 -10.98 8.95 -30.13
CA ALA A 103 -11.09 7.70 -29.37
C ALA A 103 -10.79 6.47 -30.25
N ARG A 104 -11.19 6.46 -31.53
CA ARG A 104 -10.81 5.39 -32.48
C ARG A 104 -9.29 5.37 -32.72
N ALA A 105 -8.65 6.52 -32.88
CA ALA A 105 -7.20 6.62 -33.06
C ALA A 105 -6.43 6.08 -31.85
N TYR A 106 -6.87 6.38 -30.62
CA TYR A 106 -6.30 5.82 -29.39
C TYR A 106 -6.47 4.30 -29.32
N ARG A 107 -7.67 3.77 -29.60
CA ARG A 107 -7.90 2.31 -29.64
C ARG A 107 -7.01 1.62 -30.69
N GLN A 108 -6.84 2.22 -31.87
CA GLN A 108 -5.91 1.70 -32.89
C GLN A 108 -4.46 1.76 -32.42
N MET A 109 -4.06 2.86 -31.79
CA MET A 109 -2.70 3.00 -31.26
C MET A 109 -2.38 1.95 -30.20
N ILE A 110 -3.31 1.69 -29.27
CA ILE A 110 -3.20 0.62 -28.27
C ILE A 110 -3.03 -0.75 -28.96
N ARG A 111 -3.79 -1.03 -30.02
CA ARG A 111 -3.63 -2.27 -30.81
C ARG A 111 -2.27 -2.37 -31.49
N ARG A 112 -1.75 -1.26 -32.05
CA ARG A 112 -0.45 -1.21 -32.74
C ARG A 112 0.72 -1.48 -31.80
N VAL A 113 0.70 -0.89 -30.60
CA VAL A 113 1.78 -1.05 -29.62
C VAL A 113 1.73 -2.41 -28.92
N GLY A 114 0.55 -3.02 -28.85
CA GLY A 114 0.34 -4.32 -28.21
C GLY A 114 0.38 -4.27 -26.69
N GLN A 115 -0.01 -5.36 -26.04
CA GLN A 115 -0.04 -5.48 -24.57
C GLN A 115 1.36 -5.56 -23.95
N ASP A 116 2.38 -5.95 -24.74
CA ASP A 116 3.78 -6.08 -24.30
C ASP A 116 4.53 -4.74 -24.30
N ALA A 117 3.87 -3.64 -24.70
CA ALA A 117 4.47 -2.31 -24.67
C ALA A 117 4.83 -1.89 -23.23
N PRO A 118 5.82 -1.00 -23.04
CA PRO A 118 6.17 -0.51 -21.71
C PRO A 118 4.96 0.05 -20.97
N SER A 119 4.73 -0.37 -19.72
CA SER A 119 3.53 -0.01 -18.95
C SER A 119 3.27 1.49 -18.92
N GLY A 120 4.32 2.31 -18.75
CA GLY A 120 4.19 3.78 -18.76
C GLY A 120 3.61 4.35 -20.06
N ARG A 121 3.82 3.68 -21.21
CA ARG A 121 3.20 4.06 -22.49
C ARG A 121 1.74 3.64 -22.53
N LEU A 122 1.43 2.41 -22.12
CA LEU A 122 0.06 1.89 -22.07
C LEU A 122 -0.81 2.73 -21.13
N ILE A 123 -0.31 3.04 -19.94
CA ILE A 123 -0.97 3.91 -18.96
C ILE A 123 -1.37 5.22 -19.64
N ARG A 124 -0.43 5.96 -20.25
CA ARG A 124 -0.74 7.23 -20.93
C ARG A 124 -1.82 7.11 -22.02
N LEU A 125 -1.80 6.02 -22.80
CA LEU A 125 -2.78 5.80 -23.86
C LEU A 125 -4.17 5.48 -23.29
N TRP A 126 -4.25 4.60 -22.29
CA TRP A 126 -5.50 4.22 -21.64
C TRP A 126 -6.10 5.37 -20.83
N SER A 127 -5.30 6.11 -20.05
CA SER A 127 -5.77 7.27 -19.30
C SER A 127 -6.39 8.33 -20.21
N ARG A 128 -5.73 8.62 -21.35
CA ARG A 128 -6.23 9.61 -22.30
C ARG A 128 -7.47 9.11 -23.05
N LEU A 129 -7.56 7.83 -23.37
CA LEU A 129 -8.78 7.23 -23.92
C LEU A 129 -9.94 7.33 -22.92
N GLY A 130 -9.70 7.03 -21.64
CA GLY A 130 -10.69 7.16 -20.58
C GLY A 130 -11.22 8.59 -20.46
N GLU A 131 -10.32 9.57 -20.44
CA GLU A 131 -10.65 11.01 -20.39
C GLU A 131 -11.52 11.43 -21.58
N ILE A 132 -11.15 11.05 -22.81
CA ILE A 132 -11.94 11.38 -24.01
C ILE A 132 -13.33 10.75 -23.93
N CYS A 133 -13.43 9.49 -23.49
CA CYS A 133 -14.71 8.80 -23.38
C CYS A 133 -15.62 9.43 -22.32
N ALA A 134 -15.06 9.77 -21.15
CA ALA A 134 -15.80 10.37 -20.04
C ALA A 134 -16.22 11.82 -20.34
N GLU A 135 -15.28 12.69 -20.70
CA GLU A 135 -15.52 14.13 -20.75
C GLU A 135 -16.15 14.62 -22.06
N HIS A 136 -15.92 13.92 -23.17
CA HIS A 136 -16.30 14.41 -24.50
C HIS A 136 -17.32 13.53 -25.23
N LEU A 137 -17.42 12.25 -24.89
CA LEU A 137 -18.31 11.31 -25.59
C LEU A 137 -19.50 10.84 -24.75
N ASP A 138 -19.51 11.10 -23.44
CA ASP A 138 -20.51 10.57 -22.51
C ASP A 138 -20.63 9.03 -22.63
N ASP A 139 -19.50 8.36 -22.93
CA ASP A 139 -19.37 6.91 -23.12
C ASP A 139 -18.79 6.30 -21.84
N THR A 140 -19.64 6.24 -20.81
CA THR A 140 -19.26 5.80 -19.45
C THR A 140 -18.68 4.40 -19.44
N GLU A 141 -19.24 3.45 -20.21
CA GLU A 141 -18.73 2.07 -20.28
C GLU A 141 -17.30 2.02 -20.83
N SER A 142 -17.02 2.71 -21.95
CA SER A 142 -15.66 2.76 -22.50
C SER A 142 -14.70 3.49 -21.58
N ALA A 143 -15.15 4.53 -20.88
CA ALA A 143 -14.34 5.27 -19.92
C ALA A 143 -13.92 4.39 -18.74
N MET A 144 -14.89 3.70 -18.12
CA MET A 144 -14.64 2.75 -17.03
C MET A 144 -13.65 1.67 -17.46
N ALA A 145 -13.88 1.00 -18.58
CA ALA A 145 -12.99 -0.05 -19.07
C ALA A 145 -11.55 0.46 -19.31
N ALA A 146 -11.39 1.70 -19.80
CA ALA A 146 -10.08 2.29 -20.01
C ALA A 146 -9.36 2.60 -18.69
N TYR A 147 -10.07 3.18 -17.71
CA TYR A 147 -9.50 3.48 -16.41
C TYR A 147 -9.25 2.23 -15.55
N GLU A 148 -10.08 1.18 -15.64
CA GLU A 148 -9.84 -0.12 -15.00
C GLU A 148 -8.51 -0.73 -15.47
N VAL A 149 -8.24 -0.68 -16.79
CA VAL A 149 -6.94 -1.12 -17.33
C VAL A 149 -5.81 -0.21 -16.84
N ALA A 150 -6.00 1.12 -16.81
CA ALA A 150 -5.00 2.05 -16.32
C ALA A 150 -4.64 1.79 -14.84
N VAL A 151 -5.64 1.54 -13.98
CA VAL A 151 -5.45 1.15 -12.57
C VAL A 151 -4.73 -0.19 -12.46
N SER A 152 -5.06 -1.18 -13.28
CA SER A 152 -4.36 -2.47 -13.25
C SER A 152 -2.86 -2.36 -13.59
N LEU A 153 -2.49 -1.35 -14.40
CA LEU A 153 -1.11 -1.08 -14.82
C LEU A 153 -0.35 -0.19 -13.83
N ASP A 154 -1.07 0.69 -13.11
CA ASP A 154 -0.54 1.64 -12.13
C ASP A 154 -1.49 1.77 -10.92
N PRO A 155 -1.47 0.78 -10.00
CA PRO A 155 -2.41 0.72 -8.87
C PRO A 155 -2.18 1.78 -7.78
N ASP A 156 -1.09 2.55 -7.88
CA ASP A 156 -0.72 3.58 -6.89
C ASP A 156 -1.10 4.99 -7.38
N ASN A 157 -1.84 5.10 -8.49
CA ASN A 157 -2.19 6.38 -9.11
C ASN A 157 -3.56 6.88 -8.66
N PRO A 158 -3.63 7.79 -7.66
CA PRO A 158 -4.90 8.22 -7.08
C PRO A 158 -5.82 8.86 -8.11
N ARG A 159 -5.30 9.50 -9.16
CA ARG A 159 -6.13 10.16 -10.17
C ARG A 159 -6.99 9.17 -10.96
N HIS A 160 -6.48 7.98 -11.28
CA HIS A 160 -7.28 6.98 -11.99
C HIS A 160 -8.39 6.42 -11.10
N HIS A 161 -8.08 6.17 -9.82
CA HIS A 161 -9.07 5.75 -8.83
C HIS A 161 -10.17 6.81 -8.64
N GLU A 162 -9.82 8.11 -8.62
CA GLU A 162 -10.82 9.18 -8.55
C GLU A 162 -11.78 9.18 -9.74
N GLN A 163 -11.25 9.00 -10.96
CA GLN A 163 -12.11 8.92 -12.15
C GLN A 163 -13.05 7.71 -12.08
N LEU A 164 -12.55 6.55 -11.65
CA LEU A 164 -13.39 5.37 -11.44
C LEU A 164 -14.47 5.60 -10.37
N VAL A 165 -14.13 6.22 -9.24
CA VAL A 165 -15.13 6.56 -8.21
C VAL A 165 -16.26 7.41 -8.80
N ASN A 166 -15.93 8.47 -9.53
CA ASN A 166 -16.95 9.33 -10.14
C ASN A 166 -17.86 8.55 -11.10
N LEU A 167 -17.27 7.76 -12.01
CA LEU A 167 -18.01 6.96 -12.98
C LEU A 167 -18.87 5.88 -12.30
N TYR A 168 -18.34 5.19 -11.27
CA TYR A 168 -19.09 4.17 -10.54
C TYR A 168 -20.25 4.76 -9.72
N LEU A 169 -20.08 5.96 -9.14
CA LEU A 169 -21.15 6.65 -8.44
C LEU A 169 -22.28 7.07 -9.39
N GLU A 170 -21.96 7.48 -10.63
CA GLU A 170 -22.95 7.80 -11.67
C GLU A 170 -23.80 6.59 -12.08
N GLN A 171 -23.19 5.40 -12.13
CA GLN A 171 -23.89 4.14 -12.41
C GLN A 171 -24.77 3.65 -11.24
N GLY A 172 -24.60 4.22 -10.04
CA GLY A 172 -25.44 3.93 -8.88
C GLY A 172 -25.29 2.49 -8.35
N GLU A 173 -26.42 1.83 -8.09
CA GLU A 173 -26.51 0.52 -7.42
C GLU A 173 -25.63 -0.56 -8.05
N GLU A 174 -25.57 -0.61 -9.38
CA GLU A 174 -24.87 -1.68 -10.12
C GLU A 174 -23.36 -1.70 -9.86
N ARG A 175 -22.77 -0.51 -9.63
CA ARG A 175 -21.33 -0.30 -9.43
C ARG A 175 -20.98 0.20 -8.03
N ARG A 176 -21.93 0.17 -7.08
CA ARG A 176 -21.70 0.61 -5.69
C ARG A 176 -20.47 -0.07 -5.07
N LYS A 177 -20.35 -1.39 -5.20
CA LYS A 177 -19.25 -2.15 -4.58
C LYS A 177 -17.89 -1.75 -5.16
N ASP A 178 -17.85 -1.48 -6.46
CA ASP A 178 -16.65 -1.02 -7.13
C ASP A 178 -16.29 0.40 -6.63
N ALA A 179 -17.27 1.31 -6.50
CA ALA A 179 -17.06 2.63 -5.90
C ALA A 179 -16.50 2.55 -4.46
N ILE A 180 -17.06 1.67 -3.61
CA ILE A 180 -16.58 1.45 -2.24
C ILE A 180 -15.13 0.98 -2.25
N HIS A 181 -14.79 0.03 -3.13
CA HIS A 181 -13.43 -0.48 -3.25
C HIS A 181 -12.44 0.64 -3.59
N GLU A 182 -12.74 1.44 -4.61
CA GLU A 182 -11.86 2.52 -5.05
C GLU A 182 -11.73 3.63 -3.98
N LEU A 183 -12.81 3.93 -3.25
CA LEU A 183 -12.77 4.86 -2.12
C LEU A 183 -11.82 4.39 -1.01
N HIS A 184 -11.81 3.10 -0.67
CA HIS A 184 -10.84 2.56 0.30
C HIS A 184 -9.40 2.69 -0.19
N VAL A 185 -9.15 2.45 -1.48
CA VAL A 185 -7.82 2.65 -2.08
C VAL A 185 -7.40 4.11 -1.96
N LEU A 186 -8.27 5.05 -2.33
CA LEU A 186 -7.99 6.49 -2.19
C LEU A 186 -7.74 6.89 -0.73
N ILE A 187 -8.54 6.41 0.22
CA ILE A 187 -8.36 6.67 1.65
C ILE A 187 -7.00 6.17 2.14
N SER A 188 -6.51 5.04 1.63
CA SER A 188 -5.18 4.54 2.00
C SER A 188 -4.03 5.45 1.52
N HIS A 189 -4.21 6.15 0.40
CA HIS A 189 -3.24 7.11 -0.14
C HIS A 189 -3.36 8.49 0.51
N GLU A 190 -4.60 8.95 0.73
CA GLU A 190 -4.94 10.28 1.23
C GLU A 190 -5.85 10.20 2.47
N PRO A 191 -5.36 9.68 3.62
CA PRO A 191 -6.19 9.45 4.81
C PRO A 191 -6.85 10.69 5.42
N ASP A 192 -6.40 11.88 5.06
CA ASP A 192 -6.87 13.17 5.56
C ASP A 192 -7.95 13.84 4.69
N ARG A 193 -8.29 13.29 3.52
CA ARG A 193 -9.37 13.80 2.66
C ARG A 193 -10.74 13.39 3.18
N ALA A 194 -11.40 14.32 3.88
CA ALA A 194 -12.73 14.11 4.45
C ALA A 194 -13.81 13.77 3.41
N GLU A 195 -13.67 14.28 2.18
CA GLU A 195 -14.63 14.06 1.09
C GLU A 195 -14.79 12.57 0.76
N LEU A 196 -13.71 11.79 0.86
CA LEU A 196 -13.74 10.34 0.60
C LEU A 196 -14.57 9.60 1.64
N TYR A 197 -14.42 9.98 2.92
CA TYR A 197 -15.22 9.40 4.01
C TYR A 197 -16.68 9.84 3.93
N HIS A 198 -16.99 11.04 3.44
CA HIS A 198 -18.38 11.45 3.20
C HIS A 198 -19.03 10.63 2.09
N ALA A 199 -18.32 10.38 0.98
CA ALA A 199 -18.80 9.49 -0.08
C ALA A 199 -19.05 8.07 0.44
N LEU A 200 -18.06 7.51 1.17
CA LEU A 200 -18.17 6.19 1.77
C LEU A 200 -19.33 6.09 2.78
N PHE A 201 -19.52 7.13 3.60
CA PHE A 201 -20.65 7.22 4.54
C PHE A 201 -21.99 7.16 3.80
N GLY A 202 -22.14 7.92 2.71
CA GLY A 202 -23.37 7.93 1.91
C GLY A 202 -23.67 6.57 1.28
N LEU A 203 -22.63 5.85 0.81
CA LEU A 203 -22.80 4.50 0.26
C LEU A 203 -23.22 3.49 1.34
N TYR A 204 -22.60 3.52 2.52
CA TYR A 204 -23.00 2.64 3.63
C TYR A 204 -24.36 3.00 4.23
N GLU A 205 -24.79 4.26 4.13
CA GLU A 205 -26.13 4.69 4.54
C GLU A 205 -27.20 4.04 3.66
N GLN A 206 -26.94 3.96 2.36
CA GLN A 206 -27.81 3.26 1.41
C GLN A 206 -27.80 1.75 1.62
N GLU A 207 -26.67 1.15 2.01
CA GLU A 207 -26.58 -0.29 2.35
C GLU A 207 -27.26 -0.63 3.69
N GLY A 208 -27.48 0.36 4.56
CA GLY A 208 -28.01 0.15 5.91
C GLY A 208 -27.01 -0.47 6.91
N ASP A 209 -25.72 -0.48 6.58
CA ASP A 209 -24.68 -1.10 7.41
C ASP A 209 -24.31 -0.19 8.60
N SER A 210 -24.93 -0.47 9.76
CA SER A 210 -24.79 0.33 10.97
C SER A 210 -23.36 0.35 11.53
N ASP A 211 -22.62 -0.77 11.44
CA ASP A 211 -21.26 -0.85 12.00
C ASP A 211 -20.26 -0.07 11.14
N ARG A 212 -20.37 -0.18 9.82
CA ARG A 212 -19.53 0.59 8.89
C ARG A 212 -19.85 2.07 8.97
N LEU A 213 -21.13 2.46 9.05
CA LEU A 213 -21.54 3.85 9.28
C LEU A 213 -20.94 4.43 10.56
N TYR A 214 -20.96 3.67 11.66
CA TYR A 214 -20.33 4.09 12.91
C TYR A 214 -18.83 4.33 12.76
N CYS A 215 -18.14 3.41 12.09
CA CYS A 215 -16.69 3.51 11.89
C CYS A 215 -16.32 4.73 11.04
N VAL A 216 -17.02 4.95 9.93
CA VAL A 216 -16.78 6.12 9.05
C VAL A 216 -17.17 7.42 9.77
N ALA A 217 -18.27 7.46 10.51
CA ALA A 217 -18.65 8.63 11.32
C ALA A 217 -17.59 8.96 12.39
N GLN A 218 -17.03 7.94 13.04
CA GLN A 218 -15.96 8.10 14.01
C GLN A 218 -14.69 8.69 13.37
N ALA A 219 -14.30 8.24 12.17
CA ALA A 219 -13.19 8.82 11.42
C ALA A 219 -13.46 10.29 11.04
N LEU A 220 -14.66 10.61 10.54
CA LEU A 220 -15.07 11.99 10.22
C LEU A 220 -15.08 12.91 11.45
N VAL A 221 -15.46 12.41 12.62
CA VAL A 221 -15.42 13.16 13.88
C VAL A 221 -13.97 13.49 14.25
N LEU A 222 -13.07 12.51 14.15
CA LEU A 222 -11.65 12.72 14.45
C LEU A 222 -10.98 13.68 13.46
N LEU A 223 -11.35 13.64 12.18
CA LEU A 223 -10.91 14.60 11.16
C LEU A 223 -11.49 16.01 11.36
N GLY A 224 -12.46 16.18 12.26
CA GLY A 224 -13.15 17.45 12.48
C GLY A 224 -14.14 17.83 11.37
N ALA A 225 -14.43 16.91 10.44
CA ALA A 225 -15.23 17.16 9.24
C ALA A 225 -16.67 16.59 9.32
N ALA A 226 -17.02 15.86 10.39
CA ALA A 226 -18.36 15.31 10.54
C ALA A 226 -19.47 16.39 10.58
N SER A 227 -20.54 16.16 9.83
CA SER A 227 -21.77 16.96 9.89
C SER A 227 -22.47 16.82 11.25
N PRO A 228 -23.41 17.72 11.62
CA PRO A 228 -24.17 17.59 12.86
C PRO A 228 -24.91 16.24 12.98
N ALA A 229 -25.46 15.72 11.87
CA ALA A 229 -26.13 14.42 11.84
C ALA A 229 -25.15 13.27 12.08
N GLN A 230 -24.00 13.28 11.40
CA GLN A 230 -22.94 12.27 11.58
C GLN A 230 -22.38 12.29 13.02
N LYS A 231 -22.21 13.48 13.62
CA LYS A 231 -21.81 13.62 15.03
C LYS A 231 -22.85 13.04 15.98
N ALA A 232 -24.13 13.30 15.74
CA ALA A 232 -25.22 12.74 16.55
C ALA A 232 -25.29 11.21 16.45
N LEU A 233 -25.15 10.68 15.24
CA LEU A 233 -25.10 9.25 14.96
C LEU A 233 -23.91 8.58 15.66
N TYR A 234 -22.71 9.13 15.53
CA TYR A 234 -21.53 8.64 16.26
C TYR A 234 -21.78 8.64 17.78
N LYS A 235 -22.29 9.73 18.33
CA LYS A 235 -22.55 9.86 19.78
C LYS A 235 -23.60 8.85 20.26
N ALA A 236 -24.63 8.58 19.47
CA ALA A 236 -25.68 7.62 19.81
C ALA A 236 -25.18 6.17 19.79
N MET A 237 -24.27 5.86 18.85
CA MET A 237 -23.75 4.51 18.61
C MET A 237 -22.49 4.18 19.41
N ARG A 238 -21.72 5.18 19.85
CA ARG A 238 -20.50 4.98 20.64
C ARG A 238 -20.83 4.25 21.96
N PRO A 239 -20.21 3.10 22.25
CA PRO A 239 -20.42 2.41 23.51
C PRO A 239 -20.16 3.32 24.71
N THR A 240 -21.01 3.25 25.74
CA THR A 240 -20.85 4.04 26.98
C THR A 240 -19.89 3.40 27.97
N GLN A 241 -19.68 2.09 27.86
CA GLN A 241 -18.79 1.30 28.71
C GLN A 241 -17.69 0.64 27.87
N PHE A 242 -16.63 0.18 28.55
CA PHE A 242 -15.61 -0.63 27.91
C PHE A 242 -16.19 -1.99 27.50
N GLN A 243 -15.94 -2.39 26.25
CA GLN A 243 -16.44 -3.66 25.70
C GLN A 243 -15.29 -4.65 25.58
N LEU A 244 -15.51 -5.86 26.07
CA LEU A 244 -14.58 -6.97 25.91
C LEU A 244 -14.87 -7.69 24.60
N ALA A 245 -13.82 -8.01 23.84
CA ALA A 245 -13.93 -8.92 22.72
C ALA A 245 -14.48 -10.29 23.16
N LYS A 246 -15.34 -10.87 22.34
CA LYS A 246 -15.98 -12.16 22.60
C LYS A 246 -15.15 -13.35 22.13
N ARG A 247 -14.11 -13.11 21.31
CA ARG A 247 -13.26 -14.12 20.67
C ARG A 247 -11.81 -13.68 20.66
N ARG A 248 -10.91 -14.65 20.50
CA ARG A 248 -9.49 -14.40 20.19
C ARG A 248 -9.29 -14.13 18.70
N LEU A 249 -8.28 -13.35 18.35
CA LEU A 249 -7.82 -13.21 16.98
C LEU A 249 -7.27 -14.55 16.45
N THR A 250 -7.49 -14.80 15.16
CA THR A 250 -6.86 -15.90 14.43
C THR A 250 -5.58 -15.41 13.78
N GLU A 251 -4.66 -16.33 13.45
CA GLU A 251 -3.42 -15.97 12.74
C GLU A 251 -3.70 -15.44 11.33
N ASP A 252 -4.75 -15.92 10.66
CA ASP A 252 -5.15 -15.41 9.35
C ASP A 252 -5.63 -13.95 9.44
N LEU A 253 -6.50 -13.65 10.40
CA LEU A 253 -6.98 -12.28 10.63
C LEU A 253 -5.84 -11.36 11.07
N TRP A 254 -4.89 -11.86 11.87
CA TRP A 254 -3.69 -11.12 12.23
C TRP A 254 -2.87 -10.71 11.00
N ARG A 255 -2.65 -11.65 10.08
CA ARG A 255 -1.83 -11.46 8.88
C ARG A 255 -2.51 -10.58 7.84
N GLU A 256 -3.82 -10.71 7.68
CA GLU A 256 -4.57 -10.08 6.59
C GLU A 256 -5.18 -8.76 7.01
N ALA A 257 -5.59 -8.61 8.28
CA ALA A 257 -6.39 -7.47 8.71
C ALA A 257 -5.82 -6.65 9.87
N VAL A 258 -4.83 -7.16 10.60
CA VAL A 258 -4.20 -6.40 11.72
C VAL A 258 -2.83 -5.87 11.34
N SER A 259 -2.00 -6.72 10.72
CA SER A 259 -0.63 -6.36 10.34
C SER A 259 -0.62 -5.32 9.24
N HIS A 260 0.20 -4.28 9.42
CA HIS A 260 0.38 -3.24 8.41
C HIS A 260 1.01 -3.84 7.14
N THR A 261 0.52 -3.44 5.95
CA THR A 261 0.92 -4.02 4.65
C THR A 261 2.41 -3.90 4.36
N LYS A 262 3.05 -2.82 4.82
CA LYS A 262 4.50 -2.58 4.73
C LYS A 262 5.36 -3.41 5.71
N GLU A 263 4.74 -4.23 6.57
CA GLU A 263 5.50 -5.11 7.45
C GLU A 263 6.12 -6.26 6.63
N ASN A 264 7.45 -6.21 6.45
CA ASN A 264 8.17 -7.18 5.62
C ASN A 264 8.05 -8.62 6.17
N ARG A 265 7.25 -9.44 5.48
CA ARG A 265 6.97 -10.84 5.85
C ARG A 265 8.21 -11.73 5.94
N HIS A 266 9.24 -11.47 5.12
CA HIS A 266 10.47 -12.25 5.16
C HIS A 266 11.29 -11.93 6.43
N LEU A 267 11.39 -10.66 6.81
CA LEU A 267 12.01 -10.28 8.09
C LEU A 267 11.23 -10.82 9.29
N SER A 268 9.90 -10.71 9.26
CA SER A 268 9.06 -11.27 10.32
C SER A 268 9.28 -12.78 10.45
N ALA A 269 9.33 -13.53 9.35
CA ALA A 269 9.61 -14.96 9.36
C ALA A 269 11.01 -15.28 9.92
N ILE A 270 12.05 -14.55 9.47
CA ILE A 270 13.42 -14.71 9.98
C ILE A 270 13.45 -14.52 11.50
N PHE A 271 12.94 -13.40 11.99
CA PHE A 271 13.00 -13.09 13.41
C PHE A 271 12.15 -14.05 14.24
N SER A 272 10.96 -14.43 13.77
CA SER A 272 10.13 -15.44 14.44
C SER A 272 10.90 -16.75 14.68
N SER A 273 11.74 -17.17 13.72
CA SER A 273 12.50 -18.42 13.83
C SER A 273 13.70 -18.35 14.78
N VAL A 274 14.24 -17.16 15.04
CA VAL A 274 15.49 -17.01 15.81
C VAL A 274 15.35 -16.19 17.10
N VAL A 275 14.17 -15.60 17.35
CA VAL A 275 13.96 -14.63 18.44
C VAL A 275 14.29 -15.22 19.81
N GLY A 276 14.01 -16.50 20.06
CA GLY A 276 14.32 -17.12 21.35
C GLY A 276 15.82 -17.09 21.67
N ALA A 277 16.66 -17.45 20.69
CA ALA A 277 18.11 -17.42 20.82
C ALA A 277 18.64 -15.99 20.91
N LEU A 278 18.14 -15.07 20.07
CA LEU A 278 18.54 -13.66 20.12
C LEU A 278 18.15 -13.00 21.45
N ALA A 279 16.91 -13.19 21.91
CA ALA A 279 16.41 -12.60 23.14
C ALA A 279 17.15 -13.12 24.37
N ALA A 280 17.58 -14.39 24.36
CA ALA A 280 18.41 -14.94 25.44
C ALA A 280 19.75 -14.19 25.62
N THR A 281 20.34 -13.62 24.55
CA THR A 281 21.61 -12.86 24.64
C THR A 281 21.52 -11.55 25.42
N THR A 282 20.29 -11.04 25.62
CA THR A 282 20.02 -9.76 26.27
C THR A 282 19.13 -9.88 27.49
N ALA A 283 18.62 -11.09 27.77
CA ALA A 283 17.72 -11.33 28.88
C ALA A 283 18.47 -11.17 30.22
N ARG A 284 17.82 -10.53 31.19
CA ARG A 284 18.38 -10.26 32.52
C ARG A 284 17.43 -10.73 33.62
N PRO A 285 17.90 -11.06 34.83
CA PRO A 285 16.99 -11.34 35.94
C PRO A 285 16.08 -10.14 36.22
N ALA A 286 14.89 -10.39 36.74
CA ALA A 286 13.90 -9.35 37.06
C ALA A 286 14.47 -8.23 37.96
N SER A 287 15.38 -8.58 38.88
CA SER A 287 16.08 -7.62 39.75
C SER A 287 16.90 -6.56 38.99
N ALA A 288 17.41 -6.88 37.79
CA ALA A 288 18.14 -5.91 36.96
C ALA A 288 17.24 -4.80 36.39
N TYR A 289 15.92 -5.00 36.46
CA TYR A 289 14.89 -4.02 36.08
C TYR A 289 14.21 -3.40 37.32
N ASN A 290 14.80 -3.56 38.52
CA ASN A 290 14.21 -3.15 39.80
C ASN A 290 12.88 -3.83 40.12
N LEU A 291 12.70 -5.09 39.69
CA LEU A 291 11.50 -5.89 39.97
C LEU A 291 11.79 -6.91 41.07
N GLY A 292 11.08 -6.77 42.20
CA GLY A 292 11.07 -7.77 43.27
C GLY A 292 10.05 -8.88 43.01
N GLN A 293 10.19 -10.03 43.70
CA GLN A 293 9.20 -11.12 43.60
C GLN A 293 7.80 -10.68 44.06
N ASP A 294 7.73 -9.84 45.10
CA ASP A 294 6.46 -9.33 45.65
C ASP A 294 5.70 -8.40 44.69
N ALA A 295 6.39 -7.90 43.65
CA ALA A 295 5.78 -7.09 42.61
C ALA A 295 5.07 -7.94 41.53
N ARG A 296 5.28 -9.26 41.50
CA ARG A 296 4.69 -10.14 40.49
C ARG A 296 3.19 -10.31 40.74
N ALA A 297 2.40 -10.06 39.72
CA ALA A 297 0.95 -10.24 39.75
C ALA A 297 0.55 -11.50 38.98
N ASP A 298 -0.41 -12.24 39.52
CA ASP A 298 -1.03 -13.39 38.86
C ASP A 298 -2.21 -12.91 38.01
N LEU A 299 -2.14 -13.18 36.70
CA LEU A 299 -3.18 -12.76 35.75
C LEU A 299 -4.55 -13.37 36.05
N GLU A 300 -4.62 -14.53 36.70
CA GLU A 300 -5.87 -15.25 36.95
C GLU A 300 -6.55 -14.84 38.27
N SER A 301 -5.76 -14.52 39.30
CA SER A 301 -6.29 -14.25 40.65
C SER A 301 -6.26 -12.77 41.06
N ASP A 302 -5.45 -11.93 40.41
CA ASP A 302 -5.33 -10.52 40.76
C ASP A 302 -6.52 -9.68 40.25
N GLY A 303 -7.23 -9.04 41.18
CA GLY A 303 -8.47 -8.31 40.89
C GLY A 303 -8.30 -6.90 40.32
N ARG A 304 -7.08 -6.37 40.21
CA ARG A 304 -6.82 -4.98 39.77
C ARG A 304 -7.23 -4.78 38.31
N THR A 305 -7.71 -3.58 37.98
CA THR A 305 -8.16 -3.24 36.62
C THR A 305 -7.07 -3.48 35.58
N ILE A 306 -5.84 -3.04 35.84
CA ILE A 306 -4.73 -3.25 34.92
C ILE A 306 -4.47 -4.75 34.66
N THR A 307 -4.51 -5.58 35.69
CA THR A 307 -4.27 -7.02 35.55
C THR A 307 -5.33 -7.66 34.65
N LYS A 308 -6.61 -7.29 34.86
CA LYS A 308 -7.71 -7.73 34.01
C LYS A 308 -7.54 -7.29 32.55
N VAL A 309 -7.04 -6.08 32.32
CA VAL A 309 -6.77 -5.56 30.96
C VAL A 309 -5.58 -6.28 30.30
N VAL A 310 -4.51 -6.57 31.05
CA VAL A 310 -3.37 -7.37 30.57
C VAL A 310 -3.80 -8.79 30.22
N LYS A 311 -4.59 -9.43 31.10
CA LYS A 311 -5.19 -10.73 30.82
C LYS A 311 -6.06 -10.69 29.57
N TYR A 312 -6.98 -9.72 29.48
CA TYR A 312 -7.84 -9.51 28.33
C TYR A 312 -7.03 -9.39 27.02
N GLY A 313 -6.03 -8.51 26.97
CA GLY A 313 -5.19 -8.35 25.79
C GLY A 313 -4.40 -9.61 25.44
N THR A 314 -3.87 -10.32 26.45
CA THR A 314 -3.14 -11.59 26.25
C THR A 314 -4.03 -12.67 25.65
N ASP A 315 -5.25 -12.80 26.18
CA ASP A 315 -6.22 -13.81 25.75
C ASP A 315 -6.76 -13.51 24.33
N VAL A 316 -7.05 -12.23 24.02
CA VAL A 316 -7.51 -11.84 22.68
C VAL A 316 -6.43 -12.03 21.62
N LEU A 317 -5.18 -11.69 21.92
CA LEU A 317 -4.07 -11.82 20.98
C LEU A 317 -3.57 -13.27 20.81
N GLY A 318 -4.01 -14.19 21.68
CA GLY A 318 -3.61 -15.59 21.63
C GLY A 318 -2.09 -15.76 21.77
N LEU A 319 -1.44 -15.00 22.64
CA LEU A 319 0.02 -14.99 22.76
C LEU A 319 0.53 -16.35 23.27
N GLU A 320 1.44 -16.97 22.51
CA GLU A 320 2.16 -18.17 22.93
C GLU A 320 3.11 -17.86 24.09
N LEU A 321 3.84 -16.75 23.99
CA LEU A 321 4.70 -16.21 25.03
C LEU A 321 3.86 -15.32 25.96
N LYS A 322 3.24 -15.94 26.98
CA LYS A 322 2.50 -15.20 27.99
C LYS A 322 3.44 -14.31 28.81
N PRO A 323 3.18 -12.99 28.90
CA PRO A 323 4.01 -12.10 29.71
C PRO A 323 3.87 -12.41 31.20
N ALA A 324 4.98 -12.38 31.93
CA ALA A 324 4.90 -12.17 33.37
C ALA A 324 4.51 -10.71 33.65
N LEU A 325 3.56 -10.48 34.55
CA LEU A 325 3.13 -9.14 34.94
C LEU A 325 3.81 -8.74 36.25
N TYR A 326 4.47 -7.58 36.25
CA TYR A 326 5.03 -6.96 37.43
C TYR A 326 4.41 -5.58 37.65
N ILE A 327 3.97 -5.31 38.87
CA ILE A 327 3.36 -4.05 39.26
C ILE A 327 4.30 -3.34 40.25
N ASN A 328 4.92 -2.27 39.79
CA ASN A 328 5.82 -1.45 40.59
C ASN A 328 5.11 -0.17 41.05
N GLN A 329 4.62 -0.18 42.30
CA GLN A 329 3.87 0.96 42.87
C GLN A 329 4.70 2.25 42.96
N SER A 330 6.03 2.13 43.06
CA SER A 330 6.97 3.25 43.18
C SER A 330 7.69 3.58 41.87
N GLY A 331 7.30 2.93 40.76
CA GLY A 331 7.91 3.08 39.44
C GLY A 331 7.46 4.34 38.70
N ASP A 332 7.95 4.49 37.47
CA ASP A 332 7.56 5.57 36.55
C ASP A 332 6.07 5.50 36.13
N GLU A 333 5.64 6.41 35.28
CA GLU A 333 4.24 6.51 34.87
C GLU A 333 3.85 5.56 33.73
N HIS A 334 4.76 4.72 33.23
CA HIS A 334 4.60 4.05 31.96
C HIS A 334 4.42 2.53 32.09
N ILE A 335 3.92 1.93 31.01
CA ILE A 335 3.89 0.47 30.83
C ILE A 335 5.08 0.09 29.94
N HIS A 336 5.98 -0.71 30.51
CA HIS A 336 7.23 -1.11 29.88
C HIS A 336 7.25 -2.61 29.60
N VAL A 337 8.01 -2.99 28.58
CA VAL A 337 8.34 -4.39 28.30
C VAL A 337 9.79 -4.63 28.72
N ALA A 338 10.00 -5.65 29.56
CA ALA A 338 11.31 -6.07 30.01
C ALA A 338 11.64 -7.46 29.47
N ASN A 339 12.84 -7.58 28.90
CA ASN A 339 13.37 -8.87 28.48
C ASN A 339 13.99 -9.58 29.69
N THR A 340 13.16 -10.29 30.47
CA THR A 340 13.62 -10.95 31.68
C THR A 340 13.92 -12.43 31.48
N ALA A 341 14.71 -13.01 32.39
CA ALA A 341 14.96 -14.44 32.47
C ALA A 341 14.85 -14.95 33.91
N GLU A 342 14.30 -16.15 34.06
CA GLU A 342 14.19 -16.88 35.32
C GLU A 342 14.80 -18.26 35.14
N HIS A 343 15.76 -18.64 35.99
CA HIS A 343 16.45 -19.93 35.91
C HIS A 343 17.03 -20.25 34.52
N GLY A 344 17.58 -19.23 33.85
CA GLY A 344 18.16 -19.35 32.51
C GLY A 344 17.14 -19.48 31.37
N ARG A 345 15.84 -19.38 31.66
CA ARG A 345 14.76 -19.40 30.67
C ARG A 345 14.22 -17.99 30.45
N LEU A 346 13.93 -17.67 29.20
CA LEU A 346 13.32 -16.40 28.81
C LEU A 346 11.92 -16.28 29.43
N VAL A 347 11.65 -15.17 30.11
CA VAL A 347 10.34 -14.83 30.66
C VAL A 347 10.01 -13.38 30.27
N PRO A 348 9.58 -13.13 29.02
CA PRO A 348 9.15 -11.81 28.60
C PRO A 348 8.18 -11.21 29.61
N SER A 349 8.40 -9.96 30.02
CA SER A 349 7.66 -9.37 31.15
C SER A 349 7.06 -8.02 30.80
N VAL A 350 5.87 -7.75 31.31
CA VAL A 350 5.23 -6.43 31.29
C VAL A 350 5.37 -5.82 32.68
N MET A 351 5.91 -4.61 32.74
CA MET A 351 6.05 -3.82 33.95
C MET A 351 5.05 -2.67 33.91
N VAL A 352 4.29 -2.52 34.98
CA VAL A 352 3.31 -1.44 35.14
C VAL A 352 3.73 -0.57 36.30
N GLY A 353 3.99 0.69 36.03
CA GLY A 353 4.25 1.70 37.05
C GLY A 353 3.01 2.18 37.80
N GLY A 354 3.22 2.75 38.99
CA GLY A 354 2.16 3.05 39.98
C GLY A 354 1.07 3.98 39.47
N ALA A 355 1.39 4.95 38.60
CA ALA A 355 0.41 5.90 38.05
C ALA A 355 -0.69 5.22 37.22
N ASN A 356 -0.42 4.04 36.64
CA ASN A 356 -1.42 3.30 35.86
C ASN A 356 -2.41 2.54 36.75
N LEU A 357 -2.14 2.41 38.05
CA LEU A 357 -3.05 1.75 39.00
C LEU A 357 -4.28 2.61 39.33
N SER A 358 -4.15 3.94 39.21
CA SER A 358 -5.23 4.89 39.46
C SER A 358 -6.03 5.25 38.20
N LYS A 359 -5.57 4.84 37.01
CA LYS A 359 -6.30 5.06 35.75
C LYS A 359 -7.65 4.36 35.80
N LYS A 360 -8.72 5.14 35.73
CA LYS A 360 -10.11 4.65 35.74
C LYS A 360 -10.60 4.28 34.34
N ASP A 361 -10.04 4.88 33.29
CA ASP A 361 -10.46 4.58 31.92
C ASP A 361 -9.80 3.30 31.41
N GLN A 362 -10.61 2.24 31.30
CA GLN A 362 -10.18 0.94 30.78
C GLN A 362 -9.79 1.00 29.29
N ARG A 363 -10.30 1.96 28.52
CA ARG A 363 -9.96 2.11 27.09
C ARG A 363 -8.53 2.61 26.91
N GLU A 364 -8.14 3.64 27.67
CA GLU A 364 -6.76 4.14 27.65
C GLU A 364 -5.77 3.05 28.08
N LEU A 365 -6.11 2.28 29.12
CA LEU A 365 -5.32 1.14 29.56
C LEU A 365 -5.25 0.03 28.49
N ALA A 366 -6.38 -0.31 27.85
CA ALA A 366 -6.43 -1.33 26.82
C ALA A 366 -5.61 -0.96 25.59
N PHE A 367 -5.60 0.32 25.20
CA PHE A 367 -4.75 0.81 24.13
C PHE A 367 -3.26 0.65 24.48
N GLU A 368 -2.85 1.18 25.63
CA GLU A 368 -1.45 1.16 26.06
C GLU A 368 -0.94 -0.28 26.20
N VAL A 369 -1.67 -1.12 26.93
CA VAL A 369 -1.36 -2.54 27.11
C VAL A 369 -1.34 -3.26 25.77
N GLY A 370 -2.37 -3.07 24.95
CA GLY A 370 -2.50 -3.71 23.64
C GLY A 370 -1.31 -3.45 22.74
N LYS A 371 -0.88 -2.18 22.67
CA LYS A 371 0.29 -1.79 21.90
C LYS A 371 1.56 -2.51 22.37
N ARG A 372 1.78 -2.67 23.69
CA ARG A 372 2.96 -3.39 24.21
C ARG A 372 2.86 -4.89 23.94
N LEU A 373 1.68 -5.47 24.12
CA LEU A 373 1.43 -6.90 23.88
C LEU A 373 1.55 -7.29 22.41
N ALA A 374 1.31 -6.37 21.46
CA ALA A 374 1.52 -6.63 20.03
C ALA A 374 2.97 -7.08 19.73
N TYR A 375 3.94 -6.63 20.50
CA TYR A 375 5.34 -7.02 20.35
C TYR A 375 5.70 -8.35 21.00
N PHE A 376 4.80 -8.98 21.77
CA PHE A 376 5.04 -10.33 22.30
C PHE A 376 4.81 -11.42 21.26
N LYS A 377 4.29 -11.06 20.07
CA LYS A 377 4.33 -11.94 18.90
C LYS A 377 5.80 -12.21 18.52
N PRO A 378 6.19 -13.47 18.27
CA PRO A 378 7.60 -13.87 18.13
C PRO A 378 8.39 -13.03 17.12
N GLU A 379 7.78 -12.71 15.99
CA GLU A 379 8.40 -11.92 14.92
C GLU A 379 8.76 -10.49 15.35
N ARG A 380 8.02 -9.89 16.29
CA ARG A 380 8.22 -8.49 16.73
C ARG A 380 9.02 -8.36 18.02
N TYR A 381 9.10 -9.40 18.84
CA TYR A 381 9.69 -9.31 20.19
C TYR A 381 11.18 -8.94 20.18
N VAL A 382 11.87 -9.23 19.07
CA VAL A 382 13.27 -8.81 18.85
C VAL A 382 13.46 -7.29 18.99
N ASN A 383 12.43 -6.48 18.70
CA ASN A 383 12.50 -5.02 18.87
C ASN A 383 12.72 -4.60 20.33
N TYR A 384 12.07 -5.28 21.27
CA TYR A 384 12.29 -5.04 22.70
C TYR A 384 13.57 -5.70 23.19
N ALA A 385 13.83 -6.94 22.75
CA ALA A 385 15.02 -7.67 23.18
C ALA A 385 16.32 -6.93 22.82
N MET A 386 16.40 -6.36 21.61
CA MET A 386 17.63 -5.70 21.14
C MET A 386 17.79 -4.26 21.66
N GLN A 387 16.79 -3.67 22.34
CA GLN A 387 16.90 -2.36 22.99
C GLN A 387 17.35 -1.20 22.07
N GLY A 388 17.06 -1.27 20.76
CA GLY A 388 17.35 -0.19 19.81
C GLY A 388 17.72 -0.67 18.40
N LEU A 389 17.73 0.28 17.46
CA LEU A 389 18.03 -0.01 16.05
C LEU A 389 19.45 -0.56 15.83
N PRO A 390 20.53 0.00 16.41
CA PRO A 390 21.88 -0.47 16.12
C PRO A 390 22.08 -1.96 16.47
N ARG A 391 21.54 -2.37 17.62
CA ARG A 391 21.63 -3.77 18.06
C ARG A 391 20.69 -4.68 17.29
N LEU A 392 19.54 -4.18 16.83
CA LEU A 392 18.68 -4.91 15.89
C LEU A 392 19.40 -5.17 14.56
N GLN A 393 20.17 -4.19 14.06
CA GLN A 393 21.00 -4.36 12.86
C GLN A 393 22.10 -5.39 13.09
N GLN A 394 22.75 -5.37 14.26
CA GLN A 394 23.70 -6.41 14.65
C GLN A 394 23.05 -7.80 14.72
N ALA A 395 21.84 -7.90 15.27
CA ALA A 395 21.10 -9.15 15.34
C ALA A 395 20.75 -9.71 13.95
N TYR A 396 20.39 -8.85 13.00
CA TYR A 396 20.16 -9.28 11.62
C TYR A 396 21.47 -9.65 10.90
N ALA A 397 22.55 -8.89 11.11
CA ALA A 397 23.88 -9.26 10.61
C ALA A 397 24.36 -10.60 11.20
N ALA A 398 24.01 -10.90 12.46
CA ALA A 398 24.26 -12.17 13.10
C ALA A 398 23.52 -13.33 12.40
N VAL A 399 22.26 -13.11 11.99
CA VAL A 399 21.53 -14.09 11.17
C VAL A 399 22.26 -14.37 9.87
N LEU A 400 22.66 -13.32 9.14
CA LEU A 400 23.38 -13.48 7.86
C LEU A 400 24.68 -14.27 8.05
N ALA A 401 25.45 -13.95 9.10
CA ALA A 401 26.67 -14.66 9.45
C ALA A 401 26.41 -16.11 9.86
N ALA A 402 25.37 -16.38 10.65
CA ALA A 402 25.03 -17.72 11.12
C ALA A 402 24.68 -18.66 9.97
N THR A 403 24.01 -18.14 8.93
CA THR A 403 23.53 -18.92 7.78
C THR A 403 24.41 -18.84 6.53
N GLY A 404 25.45 -18.00 6.54
CA GLY A 404 26.28 -17.74 5.36
C GLY A 404 25.55 -17.01 4.22
N ALA A 405 24.53 -16.22 4.54
CA ALA A 405 23.79 -15.45 3.54
C ALA A 405 24.59 -14.20 3.11
N PRO A 406 24.33 -13.62 1.92
CA PRO A 406 24.97 -12.39 1.46
C PRO A 406 24.92 -11.28 2.53
N GLY A 407 26.05 -10.61 2.78
CA GLY A 407 26.17 -9.62 3.84
C GLY A 407 26.77 -10.15 5.15
N ALA A 408 27.01 -11.47 5.26
CA ALA A 408 27.69 -12.09 6.40
C ALA A 408 29.06 -11.46 6.72
N GLU A 409 29.78 -10.99 5.69
CA GLU A 409 31.08 -10.35 5.81
C GLU A 409 31.03 -9.02 6.59
N LYS A 410 29.86 -8.38 6.65
CA LYS A 410 29.62 -7.11 7.34
C LYS A 410 29.35 -7.26 8.84
N ALA A 411 29.26 -8.49 9.35
CA ALA A 411 29.05 -8.75 10.76
C ALA A 411 30.26 -8.29 11.60
N ASP A 412 30.00 -7.38 12.54
CA ASP A 412 30.97 -6.95 13.55
C ASP A 412 31.18 -8.04 14.62
N ASN A 413 32.02 -7.75 15.63
CA ASN A 413 32.33 -8.73 16.68
C ASN A 413 31.12 -9.13 17.52
N GLU A 414 30.18 -8.21 17.76
CA GLU A 414 28.98 -8.51 18.55
C GLU A 414 28.00 -9.36 17.73
N ALA A 415 27.79 -9.02 16.47
CA ALA A 415 27.01 -9.81 15.52
C ALA A 415 27.58 -11.23 15.36
N ARG A 416 28.91 -11.40 15.31
CA ARG A 416 29.54 -12.72 15.26
C ARG A 416 29.29 -13.55 16.52
N ARG A 417 29.34 -12.95 17.72
CA ARG A 417 28.99 -13.63 18.98
C ARG A 417 27.53 -14.08 19.01
N MET A 418 26.63 -13.20 18.56
CA MET A 418 25.21 -13.56 18.39
C MET A 418 25.06 -14.71 17.37
N ALA A 419 25.81 -14.70 16.27
CA ALA A 419 25.78 -15.75 15.26
C ALA A 419 26.22 -17.11 15.81
N ASP A 420 27.24 -17.15 16.67
CA ASP A 420 27.67 -18.38 17.35
C ASP A 420 26.59 -18.94 18.29
N THR A 421 25.88 -18.03 18.98
CA THR A 421 24.71 -18.40 19.78
C THR A 421 23.60 -18.97 18.91
N LEU A 422 23.30 -18.34 17.76
CA LEU A 422 22.32 -18.85 16.80
C LEU A 422 22.68 -20.26 16.34
N ARG A 423 23.93 -20.52 15.94
CA ARG A 423 24.39 -21.85 15.49
C ARG A 423 24.27 -22.94 16.55
N THR A 424 24.39 -22.57 17.82
CA THR A 424 24.36 -23.51 18.94
C THR A 424 22.93 -23.74 19.45
N SER A 425 22.08 -22.70 19.43
CA SER A 425 20.75 -22.73 20.05
C SER A 425 19.60 -22.95 19.07
N VAL A 426 19.77 -22.67 17.78
CA VAL A 426 18.74 -22.86 16.75
C VAL A 426 19.00 -24.17 16.01
N PRO A 427 17.99 -25.06 15.84
CA PRO A 427 18.17 -26.29 15.09
C PRO A 427 18.68 -26.05 13.66
N GLY A 428 19.63 -26.87 13.20
CA GLY A 428 20.24 -26.77 11.86
C GLY A 428 19.23 -26.62 10.71
N PRO A 429 18.19 -27.47 10.61
CA PRO A 429 17.17 -27.33 9.57
C PRO A 429 16.43 -25.99 9.59
N VAL A 430 16.23 -25.40 10.77
CA VAL A 430 15.60 -24.08 10.91
C VAL A 430 16.58 -22.99 10.42
N LEU A 431 17.87 -23.08 10.75
CA LEU A 431 18.88 -22.13 10.24
C LEU A 431 19.04 -22.20 8.72
N GLU A 432 18.94 -23.39 8.13
CA GLU A 432 18.97 -23.55 6.66
C GLU A 432 17.78 -22.83 6.00
N GLN A 433 16.57 -23.00 6.55
CA GLN A 433 15.37 -22.29 6.10
C GLN A 433 15.51 -20.78 6.25
N VAL A 434 15.97 -20.31 7.41
CA VAL A 434 16.26 -18.88 7.66
C VAL A 434 17.25 -18.34 6.64
N GLY A 435 18.31 -19.10 6.33
CA GLY A 435 19.31 -18.74 5.33
C GLY A 435 18.76 -18.67 3.90
N ALA A 436 17.79 -19.52 3.55
CA ALA A 436 17.09 -19.44 2.27
C ALA A 436 16.22 -18.18 2.17
N VAL A 437 15.49 -17.85 3.25
CA VAL A 437 14.67 -16.63 3.32
C VAL A 437 15.55 -15.37 3.27
N ALA A 438 16.66 -15.35 4.02
CA ALA A 438 17.61 -14.24 4.02
C ALA A 438 18.24 -13.99 2.64
N ARG A 439 18.61 -15.06 1.92
CA ARG A 439 19.10 -14.98 0.53
C ARG A 439 18.06 -14.42 -0.43
N LYS A 440 16.78 -14.82 -0.28
CA LYS A 440 15.69 -14.29 -1.10
C LYS A 440 15.43 -12.81 -0.82
N LEU A 441 15.48 -12.41 0.45
CA LEU A 441 15.32 -11.02 0.86
C LEU A 441 16.47 -10.14 0.37
N ASN A 442 17.71 -10.65 0.39
CA ASN A 442 18.94 -9.97 -0.04
C ASN A 442 19.07 -8.54 0.50
N ALA A 443 18.58 -8.30 1.72
CA ALA A 443 18.61 -6.99 2.35
C ALA A 443 19.92 -6.80 3.12
N ASP A 444 20.53 -5.64 2.93
CA ASP A 444 21.66 -5.17 3.73
C ASP A 444 21.13 -4.69 5.10
N PRO A 445 21.72 -5.08 6.24
CA PRO A 445 21.33 -4.58 7.57
C PRO A 445 21.25 -3.04 7.69
N ASN A 446 21.97 -2.30 6.85
CA ASN A 446 22.08 -0.84 6.90
C ASN A 446 21.29 -0.10 5.82
N ASN A 447 20.58 -0.78 4.91
CA ASN A 447 19.87 -0.14 3.81
C ASN A 447 18.46 0.38 4.16
N GLY A 448 18.12 0.48 5.45
CA GLY A 448 16.83 0.97 5.90
C GLY A 448 15.68 -0.04 5.88
N VAL A 449 15.87 -1.26 5.36
CA VAL A 449 14.80 -2.30 5.36
C VAL A 449 14.35 -2.63 6.79
N LEU A 450 15.27 -2.69 7.76
CA LEU A 450 14.93 -2.87 9.18
C LEU A 450 14.20 -1.66 9.78
N VAL A 451 14.52 -0.43 9.34
CA VAL A 451 13.83 0.79 9.77
C VAL A 451 12.38 0.78 9.29
N GLY A 452 12.17 0.43 8.02
CA GLY A 452 10.84 0.27 7.42
C GLY A 452 10.02 -0.80 8.11
N TRP A 453 10.60 -1.99 8.33
CA TRP A 453 9.96 -3.06 9.08
C TRP A 453 9.59 -2.63 10.49
N ARG A 454 10.53 -2.04 11.25
CA ARG A 454 10.30 -1.57 12.62
C ARG A 454 9.20 -0.50 12.69
N THR A 455 9.17 0.41 11.73
CA THR A 455 8.10 1.41 11.59
C THR A 455 6.75 0.76 11.32
N ALA A 456 6.68 -0.20 10.40
CA ALA A 456 5.45 -0.94 10.11
C ALA A 456 4.97 -1.74 11.34
N THR A 457 5.88 -2.32 12.13
CA THR A 457 5.50 -3.00 13.38
C THR A 457 4.92 -2.05 14.43
N ASP A 458 5.37 -0.79 14.50
CA ASP A 458 4.78 0.23 15.40
C ASP A 458 3.37 0.63 14.94
N LEU A 459 3.15 0.77 13.63
CA LEU A 459 1.82 1.01 13.06
C LEU A 459 0.88 -0.17 13.37
N THR A 460 1.32 -1.41 13.15
CA THR A 460 0.57 -2.61 13.58
C THR A 460 0.24 -2.57 15.07
N ALA A 461 1.19 -2.17 15.92
CA ALA A 461 0.98 -2.09 17.37
C ALA A 461 -0.05 -1.00 17.75
N ASN A 462 -0.09 0.13 17.04
CA ASN A 462 -1.15 1.14 17.20
C ASN A 462 -2.53 0.57 16.82
N ARG A 463 -2.61 -0.19 15.72
CA ARG A 463 -3.84 -0.89 15.31
C ARG A 463 -4.31 -1.87 16.37
N VAL A 464 -3.41 -2.66 16.97
CA VAL A 464 -3.74 -3.56 18.09
C VAL A 464 -4.27 -2.80 19.30
N GLY A 465 -3.61 -1.71 19.70
CA GLY A 465 -4.10 -0.86 20.78
C GLY A 465 -5.51 -0.34 20.50
N PHE A 466 -5.76 0.13 19.27
CA PHE A 466 -7.07 0.60 18.85
C PHE A 466 -8.14 -0.51 18.81
N ILE A 467 -7.81 -1.69 18.29
CA ILE A 467 -8.71 -2.86 18.29
C ILE A 467 -9.13 -3.21 19.72
N LEU A 468 -8.18 -3.24 20.66
CA LEU A 468 -8.45 -3.65 22.04
C LEU A 468 -9.19 -2.58 22.85
N CYS A 469 -8.95 -1.28 22.60
CA CYS A 469 -9.71 -0.20 23.24
C CYS A 469 -11.08 0.05 22.59
N ASN A 470 -11.22 -0.33 21.31
CA ASN A 470 -12.43 -0.20 20.50
C ASN A 470 -13.00 1.24 20.44
N ASP A 471 -12.12 2.24 20.46
CA ASP A 471 -12.50 3.66 20.49
C ASP A 471 -11.39 4.52 19.84
N LEU A 472 -11.68 5.08 18.64
CA LEU A 472 -10.66 5.76 17.84
C LEU A 472 -10.27 7.10 18.45
N GLU A 473 -11.18 7.80 19.13
CA GLU A 473 -10.87 9.07 19.79
C GLU A 473 -9.86 8.84 20.93
N VAL A 474 -10.07 7.79 21.73
CA VAL A 474 -9.11 7.36 22.76
C VAL A 474 -7.79 6.94 22.12
N ALA A 475 -7.82 6.08 21.10
CA ALA A 475 -6.61 5.64 20.43
C ALA A 475 -5.81 6.81 19.84
N ALA A 476 -6.49 7.77 19.21
CA ALA A 476 -5.88 8.95 18.63
C ALA A 476 -5.25 9.85 19.69
N LYS A 477 -5.94 10.08 20.81
CA LYS A 477 -5.37 10.81 21.96
C LYS A 477 -4.09 10.14 22.45
N MET A 478 -4.11 8.82 22.61
CA MET A 478 -2.94 8.06 23.07
C MET A 478 -1.76 8.20 22.09
N VAL A 479 -1.99 7.98 20.78
CA VAL A 479 -0.95 8.14 19.74
C VAL A 479 -0.41 9.57 19.68
N ALA A 480 -1.27 10.58 19.86
CA ALA A 480 -0.87 11.98 19.84
C ALA A 480 0.09 12.35 20.98
N THR A 481 -0.08 11.73 22.15
CA THR A 481 0.73 12.00 23.35
C THR A 481 1.93 11.08 23.54
N GLU A 482 1.99 9.99 22.79
CA GLU A 482 3.04 8.98 22.94
C GLU A 482 4.29 9.32 22.11
N SER A 483 5.46 9.20 22.74
CA SER A 483 6.75 9.13 22.05
C SER A 483 7.13 7.66 21.81
N SER A 484 7.10 7.19 20.56
CA SER A 484 7.52 5.82 20.23
C SER A 484 9.03 5.76 19.92
N PRO A 485 9.80 4.88 20.57
CA PRO A 485 11.21 4.67 20.24
C PRO A 485 11.41 3.78 19.00
N PHE A 486 10.33 3.25 18.41
CA PHE A 486 10.37 2.29 17.30
C PHE A 486 10.23 2.92 15.93
N THR A 487 9.80 4.18 15.84
CA THR A 487 9.59 4.85 14.57
C THR A 487 10.04 6.29 14.62
N THR A 488 10.44 6.81 13.46
CA THR A 488 10.70 8.25 13.24
C THR A 488 9.47 8.96 12.66
N LEU A 489 8.36 8.25 12.43
CA LEU A 489 7.12 8.85 11.99
C LEU A 489 6.60 9.84 13.02
N SER A 490 6.07 10.96 12.54
CA SER A 490 5.42 11.93 13.40
C SER A 490 4.14 11.33 14.02
N ALA A 491 3.65 11.92 15.11
CA ALA A 491 2.33 11.57 15.63
C ALA A 491 1.23 11.75 14.56
N LYS A 492 1.34 12.77 13.72
CA LYS A 492 0.41 13.01 12.60
C LYS A 492 0.39 11.85 11.61
N ASP A 493 1.55 11.35 11.20
CA ASP A 493 1.62 10.26 10.21
C ASP A 493 1.11 8.94 10.77
N ARG A 494 1.38 8.66 12.05
CA ARG A 494 0.81 7.50 12.76
C ARG A 494 -0.71 7.60 12.88
N LEU A 495 -1.24 8.80 13.12
CA LEU A 495 -2.68 9.04 13.13
C LEU A 495 -3.31 8.87 11.76
N ARG A 496 -2.65 9.32 10.68
CA ARG A 496 -3.14 9.10 9.30
C ARG A 496 -3.35 7.61 9.01
N ASP A 497 -2.38 6.75 9.34
CA ASP A 497 -2.55 5.29 9.20
C ASP A 497 -3.73 4.77 10.01
N LEU A 498 -3.86 5.20 11.27
CA LEU A 498 -4.90 4.71 12.16
C LEU A 498 -6.31 5.15 11.71
N ILE A 499 -6.45 6.37 11.19
CA ILE A 499 -7.71 6.89 10.65
C ILE A 499 -8.11 6.07 9.42
N ALA A 500 -7.21 5.87 8.44
CA ALA A 500 -7.50 5.05 7.27
C ALA A 500 -7.90 3.62 7.67
N TYR A 501 -7.13 3.00 8.58
CA TYR A 501 -7.45 1.67 9.10
C TYR A 501 -8.82 1.61 9.77
N SER A 502 -9.20 2.64 10.53
CA SER A 502 -10.47 2.66 11.26
C SER A 502 -11.72 2.65 10.38
N ALA A 503 -11.57 2.94 9.09
CA ALA A 503 -12.64 2.93 8.12
C ALA A 503 -12.43 1.87 7.03
N SER A 504 -11.52 0.90 7.20
CA SER A 504 -11.18 -0.08 6.17
C SER A 504 -11.93 -1.41 6.32
N GLU A 505 -12.04 -2.16 5.21
CA GLU A 505 -12.65 -3.51 5.21
C GLU A 505 -11.95 -4.47 6.17
N GLU A 506 -10.63 -4.36 6.31
CA GLU A 506 -9.84 -5.14 7.28
C GLU A 506 -10.32 -4.91 8.71
N TYR A 507 -10.49 -3.65 9.12
CA TYR A 507 -10.95 -3.36 10.47
C TYR A 507 -12.40 -3.81 10.69
N PHE A 508 -13.27 -3.70 9.69
CA PHE A 508 -14.64 -4.20 9.77
C PHE A 508 -14.67 -5.72 10.00
N GLN A 509 -13.82 -6.48 9.32
CA GLN A 509 -13.67 -7.92 9.54
C GLN A 509 -13.21 -8.23 10.98
N VAL A 510 -12.25 -7.47 11.49
CA VAL A 510 -11.77 -7.62 12.87
C VAL A 510 -12.88 -7.34 13.89
N ARG A 511 -13.62 -6.23 13.73
CA ARG A 511 -14.74 -5.88 14.61
C ARG A 511 -15.81 -6.97 14.63
N LYS A 512 -16.19 -7.45 13.45
CA LYS A 512 -17.19 -8.52 13.30
C LYS A 512 -16.75 -9.81 13.99
N HIS A 513 -15.49 -10.21 13.78
CA HIS A 513 -14.93 -11.42 14.40
C HIS A 513 -14.87 -11.32 15.93
N LEU A 514 -14.41 -10.19 16.46
CA LEU A 514 -14.29 -9.95 17.90
C LEU A 514 -15.64 -9.67 18.57
N GLY A 515 -16.71 -9.49 17.80
CA GLY A 515 -18.06 -9.26 18.30
C GLY A 515 -18.29 -7.83 18.81
N PHE A 516 -17.56 -6.87 18.23
CA PHE A 516 -17.71 -5.43 18.47
C PHE A 516 -18.73 -4.76 17.54
N SER A 517 -19.14 -5.44 16.47
CA SER A 517 -20.04 -4.83 15.49
C SER A 517 -21.34 -4.36 16.12
N ILE A 518 -21.78 -3.17 15.70
CA ILE A 518 -23.08 -2.63 16.10
C ILE A 518 -24.17 -3.50 15.48
N ALA A 519 -25.11 -3.94 16.32
CA ALA A 519 -26.26 -4.70 15.83
C ALA A 519 -27.13 -3.81 14.95
N GLU A 520 -27.53 -4.31 13.79
CA GLU A 520 -28.60 -3.69 13.00
C GLU A 520 -29.84 -3.60 13.89
N GLN A 521 -30.37 -2.39 14.09
CA GLN A 521 -31.68 -2.24 14.70
C GLN A 521 -32.69 -2.88 13.74
N GLY A 522 -33.35 -3.95 14.19
CA GLY A 522 -34.16 -4.82 13.33
C GLY A 522 -35.15 -4.06 12.44
N ALA A 523 -35.24 -4.52 11.19
CA ALA A 523 -36.27 -4.17 10.23
C ALA A 523 -37.67 -4.52 10.73
#